data_AF-A0A1Z4LZI7-F1
#
_entry.id   AF-A0A1Z4LZI7-F1
#
_cell.length_a   1.000
_cell.length_b   1.000
_cell.length_c   1.000
_cell.angle_alpha   90.00
_cell.angle_beta   90.00
_cell.angle_gamma   90.00
#
_symmetry.space_group_name_H-M   'P 1'
#
loop_
_entity.id
_entity.type
_entity.pdbx_description
1 polymer ?
#
loop_
_entity_poly.entity_id
_entity_poly.type
_entity_poly.pdbx_seq_one_letter_code
_entity_poly.pdbx_strand_id
1 'polypeptide(L)'
;MLNDDEKPIQWIRIYPIRFRLLDLDKRYPRWSIISAEIEKNTKDYRKESFRINDSSIEIVRNINTKDNWKERKSLILPLEFSSVSEIINNGKSLGIIKPQSIRKYFYRKTSREWSIRQQAIQDQLDLFEPSVELEKIPFQFCYDCVAKDGKFHKYSINDWEKMQLYRNCRSNSEQVSLEDKEKDALEKVRQKL
;
A
#
# COMPACT_ATOMS: atom_id res chain seq x y z
N MET A 1 -18.60 18.09 10.14
CA MET A 1 -17.56 17.22 9.54
C MET A 1 -16.95 16.46 10.71
N LEU A 2 -17.18 15.15 10.78
CA LEU A 2 -16.76 14.21 11.86
C LEU A 2 -16.50 14.90 13.22
N ASN A 3 -17.53 15.01 14.07
CA ASN A 3 -17.35 15.46 15.46
C ASN A 3 -16.32 14.54 16.14
N ASP A 4 -15.11 15.07 16.38
CA ASP A 4 -13.99 14.35 16.99
C ASP A 4 -14.34 13.80 18.38
N ASP A 5 -15.33 14.40 19.05
CA ASP A 5 -15.75 14.03 20.40
C ASP A 5 -16.57 12.73 20.47
N GLU A 6 -17.28 12.35 19.40
CA GLU A 6 -18.10 11.12 19.38
C GLU A 6 -17.41 9.93 18.70
N LYS A 7 -16.59 10.17 17.67
CA LYS A 7 -15.89 9.11 16.91
C LYS A 7 -14.50 9.57 16.46
N PRO A 8 -13.45 9.34 17.26
CA PRO A 8 -12.10 9.77 16.90
C PRO A 8 -11.62 9.05 15.63
N ILE A 9 -10.79 9.75 14.85
CA ILE A 9 -10.09 9.17 13.69
C ILE A 9 -9.31 7.94 14.16
N GLN A 10 -9.45 6.83 13.44
CA GLN A 10 -8.78 5.58 13.78
C GLN A 10 -8.48 4.75 12.53
N TRP A 11 -7.54 3.82 12.67
CA TRP A 11 -7.29 2.80 11.66
C TRP A 11 -8.45 1.82 11.57
N ILE A 12 -9.00 1.67 10.36
CA ILE A 12 -9.93 0.60 10.01
C ILE A 12 -9.38 -0.17 8.81
N ARG A 13 -9.55 -1.49 8.83
CA ARG A 13 -9.28 -2.40 7.73
C ARG A 13 -10.63 -2.76 7.11
N ILE A 14 -10.79 -2.38 5.84
CA ILE A 14 -11.91 -2.81 5.02
C ILE A 14 -11.38 -3.81 4.01
N TYR A 15 -11.88 -5.05 4.07
CA TYR A 15 -11.52 -6.09 3.11
C TYR A 15 -12.59 -7.18 2.99
N PRO A 16 -12.88 -7.68 1.78
CA PRO A 16 -12.49 -7.13 0.47
C PRO A 16 -13.37 -5.93 0.09
N ILE A 17 -12.84 -5.02 -0.74
CA ILE A 17 -13.65 -4.06 -1.52
C ILE A 17 -13.66 -4.57 -2.95
N ARG A 18 -14.84 -4.81 -3.52
CA ARG A 18 -14.97 -5.25 -4.91
C ARG A 18 -14.85 -4.05 -5.86
N PHE A 19 -13.73 -3.33 -5.77
CA PHE A 19 -13.54 -2.02 -6.40
C PHE A 19 -13.79 -2.02 -7.92
N ARG A 20 -13.41 -3.11 -8.60
CA ARG A 20 -13.64 -3.28 -10.05
C ARG A 20 -15.11 -3.49 -10.43
N LEU A 21 -15.93 -3.95 -9.48
CA LEU A 21 -17.36 -4.19 -9.67
C LEU A 21 -18.22 -3.01 -9.19
N LEU A 22 -17.61 -1.96 -8.64
CA LEU A 22 -18.31 -0.73 -8.32
C LEU A 22 -18.77 -0.03 -9.61
N ASP A 23 -19.95 0.60 -9.52
CA ASP A 23 -20.42 1.58 -10.51
C ASP A 23 -19.34 2.65 -10.75
N LEU A 24 -19.24 3.15 -11.99
CA LEU A 24 -18.13 4.03 -12.39
C LEU A 24 -18.05 5.30 -11.54
N ASP A 25 -19.20 5.85 -11.14
CA ASP A 25 -19.34 7.02 -10.27
C ASP A 25 -18.97 6.74 -8.80
N LYS A 26 -18.96 5.46 -8.39
CA LYS A 26 -18.53 5.01 -7.06
C LYS A 26 -17.05 4.61 -7.02
N ARG A 27 -16.34 4.59 -8.15
CA ARG A 27 -14.89 4.34 -8.19
C ARG A 27 -14.15 5.62 -7.83
N TYR A 28 -13.53 5.61 -6.65
CA TYR A 28 -12.77 6.74 -6.14
C TYR A 28 -11.25 6.56 -6.34
N PRO A 29 -10.51 7.65 -6.62
CA PRO A 29 -9.06 7.61 -6.64
C PRO A 29 -8.48 7.45 -5.22
N ARG A 30 -7.19 7.11 -5.13
CA ARG A 30 -6.46 7.14 -3.86
C ARG A 30 -6.57 8.51 -3.19
N TRP A 31 -6.55 8.50 -1.86
CA TRP A 31 -6.73 9.69 -1.02
C TRP A 31 -8.10 10.37 -1.19
N SER A 32 -9.16 9.58 -1.32
CA SER A 32 -10.53 10.07 -1.23
C SER A 32 -11.10 9.84 0.16
N ILE A 33 -11.89 10.79 0.65
CA ILE A 33 -12.78 10.59 1.79
C ILE A 33 -14.08 10.03 1.24
N ILE A 34 -14.51 8.90 1.78
CA ILE A 34 -15.77 8.25 1.44
C ILE A 34 -16.65 8.14 2.69
N SER A 35 -17.95 8.13 2.46
CA SER A 35 -18.96 7.70 3.44
C SER A 35 -19.48 6.33 3.00
N ALA A 36 -19.65 5.40 3.93
CA ALA A 36 -20.19 4.08 3.65
C ALA A 36 -20.68 3.41 4.93
N GLU A 37 -21.63 2.51 4.79
CA GLU A 37 -22.03 1.61 5.86
C GLU A 37 -20.98 0.52 6.05
N ILE A 38 -20.57 0.31 7.31
CA ILE A 38 -19.60 -0.70 7.68
C ILE A 38 -20.13 -1.56 8.84
N GLU A 39 -19.72 -2.82 8.86
CA GLU A 39 -20.06 -3.78 9.91
C GLU A 39 -18.81 -4.51 10.40
N LYS A 40 -18.84 -5.02 11.63
CA LYS A 40 -17.71 -5.73 12.22
C LYS A 40 -17.51 -7.09 11.52
N ASN A 41 -16.28 -7.39 11.09
CA ASN A 41 -15.98 -8.70 10.52
C ASN A 41 -15.77 -9.75 11.64
N THR A 42 -16.78 -10.56 11.92
CA THR A 42 -16.74 -11.58 12.98
C THR A 42 -15.75 -12.71 12.74
N LYS A 43 -15.25 -12.88 11.50
CA LYS A 43 -14.26 -13.90 11.13
C LYS A 43 -12.81 -13.44 11.33
N ASP A 44 -12.58 -12.16 11.61
CA ASP A 44 -11.25 -11.60 11.82
C ASP A 44 -11.19 -10.93 13.19
N TYR A 45 -10.39 -11.51 14.10
CA TYR A 45 -10.28 -11.10 15.50
C TYR A 45 -9.68 -9.69 15.70
N ARG A 46 -9.11 -9.11 14.65
CA ARG A 46 -8.47 -7.79 14.72
C ARG A 46 -9.52 -6.71 14.99
N LYS A 47 -9.24 -5.83 15.94
CA LYS A 47 -10.16 -4.76 16.37
C LYS A 47 -10.53 -3.81 15.23
N GLU A 48 -9.61 -3.60 14.30
CA GLU A 48 -9.80 -2.76 13.13
C GLU A 48 -10.48 -3.47 11.95
N SER A 49 -10.84 -4.76 12.00
CA SER A 49 -11.41 -5.47 10.84
C SER A 49 -12.91 -5.24 10.68
N PHE A 50 -13.31 -4.71 9.53
CA PHE A 50 -14.69 -4.40 9.15
C PHE A 50 -14.97 -4.85 7.70
N ARG A 51 -16.24 -5.10 7.40
CA ARG A 51 -16.76 -5.20 6.03
C ARG A 51 -17.49 -3.92 5.67
N ILE A 52 -17.59 -3.66 4.38
CA ILE A 52 -18.27 -2.50 3.81
C ILE A 52 -19.45 -2.98 2.97
N ASN A 53 -20.54 -2.24 3.01
CA ASN A 53 -21.58 -2.33 1.99
C ASN A 53 -21.12 -1.51 0.77
N ASP A 54 -20.49 -2.17 -0.20
CA ASP A 54 -19.96 -1.53 -1.42
C ASP A 54 -20.98 -0.62 -2.12
N SER A 55 -22.28 -0.97 -2.09
CA SER A 55 -23.35 -0.21 -2.74
C SER A 55 -23.66 1.12 -2.05
N SER A 56 -23.31 1.27 -0.77
CA SER A 56 -23.52 2.47 0.06
C SER A 56 -22.39 3.50 -0.06
N ILE A 57 -21.36 3.23 -0.87
CA ILE A 57 -20.21 4.11 -1.01
C ILE A 57 -20.64 5.43 -1.65
N GLU A 58 -20.37 6.52 -0.94
CA GLU A 58 -20.48 7.89 -1.43
C GLU A 58 -19.12 8.56 -1.39
N ILE A 59 -18.70 9.16 -2.50
CA ILE A 59 -17.46 9.92 -2.59
C ILE A 59 -17.70 11.32 -2.03
N VAL A 60 -17.20 11.59 -0.82
CA VAL A 60 -17.37 12.90 -0.17
C VAL A 60 -16.47 13.93 -0.85
N ARG A 61 -15.18 13.62 -1.01
CA ARG A 61 -14.20 14.48 -1.71
C ARG A 61 -12.86 13.79 -1.91
N ASN A 62 -12.04 14.32 -2.82
CA ASN A 62 -10.63 13.96 -2.93
C ASN A 62 -9.73 14.89 -2.11
N ILE A 63 -8.69 14.33 -1.50
CA ILE A 63 -7.63 15.08 -0.83
C ILE A 63 -6.44 15.20 -1.78
N ASN A 64 -6.20 16.42 -2.25
CA ASN A 64 -5.10 16.74 -3.15
C ASN A 64 -3.73 16.76 -2.44
N THR A 65 -2.69 17.12 -3.18
CA THR A 65 -1.29 17.17 -2.72
C THR A 65 -0.78 18.60 -2.47
N LYS A 66 -1.66 19.61 -2.48
CA LYS A 66 -1.30 21.03 -2.29
C LYS A 66 -0.63 21.25 -0.94
N ASP A 67 0.15 22.33 -0.86
CA ASP A 67 0.88 22.75 0.35
C ASP A 67 1.72 21.62 0.96
N ASN A 68 2.45 20.88 0.13
CA ASN A 68 3.29 19.77 0.57
C ASN A 68 2.48 18.71 1.35
N TRP A 69 1.35 18.27 0.80
CA TRP A 69 0.46 17.25 1.36
C TRP A 69 -0.05 17.61 2.78
N LYS A 70 -0.28 18.90 3.08
CA LYS A 70 -0.64 19.39 4.43
C LYS A 70 -1.84 18.66 5.03
N GLU A 71 -2.94 18.56 4.28
CA GLU A 71 -4.17 17.92 4.75
C GLU A 71 -4.01 16.40 4.95
N ARG A 72 -3.29 15.74 4.05
CA ARG A 72 -2.99 14.31 4.19
C ARG A 72 -2.19 14.04 5.45
N LYS A 73 -1.19 14.89 5.74
CA LYS A 73 -0.39 14.82 6.96
C LYS A 73 -1.25 15.07 8.20
N SER A 74 -2.15 16.05 8.20
CA SER A 74 -3.01 16.31 9.36
C SER A 74 -3.96 15.15 9.70
N LEU A 75 -4.34 14.33 8.72
CA LEU A 75 -5.19 13.16 8.95
C LEU A 75 -4.41 11.93 9.45
N ILE A 76 -3.19 11.72 8.94
CA ILE A 76 -2.42 10.49 9.23
C ILE A 76 -1.48 10.64 10.42
N LEU A 77 -0.82 11.79 10.59
CA LEU A 77 0.17 11.98 11.65
C LEU A 77 -0.40 11.83 13.08
N PRO A 78 -1.66 12.19 13.38
CA PRO A 78 -2.26 11.87 14.68
C PRO A 78 -2.38 10.37 14.96
N LEU A 79 -2.33 9.52 13.94
CA LEU A 79 -2.41 8.06 14.03
C LEU A 79 -1.03 7.38 14.08
N GLU A 80 0.04 8.15 14.22
CA GLU A 80 1.42 7.68 14.27
C GLU A 80 1.71 6.93 15.57
N PHE A 81 2.39 5.78 15.45
CA PHE A 81 3.00 5.06 16.55
C PHE A 81 4.51 5.34 16.58
N SER A 82 5.10 5.26 17.77
CA SER A 82 6.54 5.42 17.98
C SER A 82 7.36 4.24 17.42
N SER A 83 6.80 3.03 17.46
CA SER A 83 7.46 1.83 16.95
C SER A 83 6.50 0.71 16.59
N VAL A 84 7.01 -0.31 15.91
CA VAL A 84 6.24 -1.53 15.60
C VAL A 84 5.87 -2.31 16.86
N SER A 85 6.68 -2.23 17.91
CA SER A 85 6.38 -2.89 19.18
C SER A 85 5.16 -2.24 19.84
N GLU A 86 5.02 -0.92 19.74
CA GLU A 86 3.85 -0.21 20.23
C GLU A 86 2.58 -0.65 19.49
N ILE A 87 2.63 -0.79 18.16
CA ILE A 87 1.50 -1.29 17.36
C ILE A 87 1.05 -2.67 17.87
N ILE A 88 2.00 -3.60 18.05
CA ILE A 88 1.73 -4.97 18.52
C ILE A 88 1.16 -4.96 19.94
N ASN A 89 1.75 -4.20 20.85
CA ASN A 89 1.31 -4.13 22.26
C ASN A 89 -0.10 -3.54 22.40
N ASN A 90 -0.50 -2.66 21.48
CA ASN A 90 -1.87 -2.15 21.40
C ASN A 90 -2.87 -3.16 20.79
N GLY A 91 -2.41 -4.35 20.40
CA GLY A 91 -3.23 -5.37 19.74
C GLY A 91 -3.71 -4.95 18.35
N LYS A 92 -3.00 -4.01 17.70
CA LYS A 92 -3.31 -3.52 16.36
C LYS A 92 -2.41 -4.21 15.34
N SER A 93 -2.90 -4.34 14.10
CA SER A 93 -2.08 -4.85 12.99
C SER A 93 -1.93 -3.84 11.86
N LEU A 94 -2.47 -2.63 12.03
CA LEU A 94 -2.26 -1.48 11.17
C LEU A 94 -1.64 -0.35 12.01
N GLY A 95 -0.74 0.39 11.38
CA GLY A 95 -0.17 1.59 11.95
C GLY A 95 0.84 2.21 11.00
N ILE A 96 1.11 3.50 11.21
CA ILE A 96 2.21 4.21 10.60
C ILE A 96 3.24 4.52 11.68
N ILE A 97 4.52 4.45 11.33
CA ILE A 97 5.60 4.91 12.18
C ILE A 97 6.42 5.95 11.43
N LYS A 98 6.88 6.98 12.13
CA LYS A 98 7.99 7.80 11.65
C LYS A 98 9.28 7.25 12.24
N PRO A 99 10.13 6.57 11.44
CA PRO A 99 11.40 6.06 11.95
C PRO A 99 12.25 7.22 12.46
N GLN A 100 13.05 6.95 13.49
CA GLN A 100 14.06 7.89 13.99
C GLN A 100 15.11 8.18 12.92
N SER A 101 15.51 7.15 12.18
CA SER A 101 16.41 7.30 11.04
C SER A 101 16.17 6.22 9.98
N ILE A 102 16.28 6.60 8.72
CA ILE A 102 16.39 5.66 7.60
C ILE A 102 17.90 5.46 7.37
N ARG A 103 18.37 4.24 7.51
CA ARG A 103 19.80 3.90 7.43
C ARG A 103 20.23 3.65 5.99
N LYS A 104 19.44 2.88 5.24
CA LYS A 104 19.82 2.44 3.91
C LYS A 104 18.60 2.03 3.11
N TYR A 105 18.51 2.49 1.86
CA TYR A 105 17.70 1.85 0.84
C TYR A 105 18.55 0.83 0.07
N PHE A 106 17.97 -0.30 -0.30
CA PHE A 106 18.61 -1.31 -1.13
C PHE A 106 17.57 -2.15 -1.87
N TYR A 107 18.01 -2.96 -2.82
CA TYR A 107 17.18 -3.98 -3.47
C TYR A 107 17.84 -5.36 -3.36
N ARG A 108 17.03 -6.41 -3.50
CA ARG A 108 17.48 -7.80 -3.58
C ARG A 108 16.97 -8.41 -4.86
N LYS A 109 17.80 -9.19 -5.54
CA LYS A 109 17.33 -10.03 -6.66
C LYS A 109 16.39 -11.11 -6.12
N THR A 110 15.34 -11.38 -6.87
CA THR A 110 14.41 -12.50 -6.63
C THR A 110 14.14 -13.22 -7.96
N SER A 111 13.44 -14.34 -7.90
CA SER A 111 13.05 -15.10 -9.11
C SER A 111 12.28 -14.21 -10.08
N ARG A 112 12.62 -14.31 -11.36
CA ARG A 112 11.87 -13.70 -12.46
C ARG A 112 10.53 -14.41 -12.69
N GLU A 113 10.48 -15.70 -12.41
CA GLU A 113 9.26 -16.49 -12.57
C GLU A 113 8.44 -16.54 -11.28
N TRP A 114 7.12 -16.55 -11.42
CA TRP A 114 6.20 -16.85 -10.33
C TRP A 114 6.46 -18.25 -9.78
N SER A 115 6.28 -18.43 -8.47
CA SER A 115 6.31 -19.78 -7.90
C SER A 115 5.06 -20.56 -8.35
N ILE A 116 5.12 -21.89 -8.36
CA ILE A 116 3.98 -22.76 -8.73
C ILE A 116 2.69 -22.37 -7.99
N ARG A 117 2.81 -22.07 -6.68
CA ARG A 117 1.67 -21.63 -5.86
C ARG A 117 1.12 -20.27 -6.29
N GLN A 118 1.98 -19.31 -6.63
CA GLN A 118 1.56 -17.99 -7.10
C GLN A 118 0.98 -18.05 -8.51
N GLN A 119 1.49 -18.95 -9.35
CA GLN A 119 0.96 -19.20 -10.67
C GLN A 119 -0.45 -19.79 -10.56
N ALA A 120 -0.65 -20.81 -9.74
CA ALA A 120 -1.97 -21.40 -9.51
C ALA A 120 -3.03 -20.41 -8.99
N ILE A 121 -2.63 -19.39 -8.22
CA ILE A 121 -3.54 -18.32 -7.77
C ILE A 121 -3.90 -17.37 -8.93
N GLN A 122 -2.95 -17.08 -9.82
CA GLN A 122 -3.20 -16.27 -11.01
C GLN A 122 -4.03 -17.02 -12.05
N ASP A 123 -3.80 -18.32 -12.18
CA ASP A 123 -4.54 -19.22 -13.04
C ASP A 123 -5.92 -19.58 -12.45
N GLN A 124 -6.22 -19.14 -11.22
CA GLN A 124 -7.55 -19.27 -10.64
C GLN A 124 -8.49 -18.31 -11.38
N LEU A 125 -9.02 -18.81 -12.49
CA LEU A 125 -9.94 -18.09 -13.38
C LEU A 125 -11.19 -17.67 -12.60
N ASP A 126 -11.49 -16.37 -12.66
CA ASP A 126 -12.88 -15.96 -12.59
C ASP A 126 -13.51 -16.35 -13.93
N LEU A 127 -14.59 -17.14 -13.91
CA LEU A 127 -15.25 -17.64 -15.13
C LEU A 127 -15.69 -16.50 -16.06
N PHE A 128 -15.78 -15.28 -15.53
CA PHE A 128 -16.32 -14.10 -16.19
C PHE A 128 -15.28 -12.99 -16.44
N GLU A 129 -14.04 -13.10 -15.97
CA GLU A 129 -12.98 -12.12 -16.27
C GLU A 129 -11.88 -12.72 -17.16
N PRO A 130 -11.38 -11.96 -18.16
CA PRO A 130 -10.24 -12.41 -18.96
C PRO A 130 -8.97 -12.51 -18.09
N SER A 131 -8.16 -13.54 -18.32
CA SER A 131 -6.90 -13.73 -17.61
C SER A 131 -5.95 -12.56 -17.89
N VAL A 132 -5.48 -11.88 -16.84
CA VAL A 132 -4.45 -10.85 -16.95
C VAL A 132 -3.11 -11.48 -16.57
N GLU A 133 -2.20 -11.57 -17.54
CA GLU A 133 -0.84 -12.02 -17.28
C GLU A 133 -0.08 -10.93 -16.50
N LEU A 134 0.29 -11.22 -15.25
CA LEU A 134 1.01 -10.28 -14.41
C LEU A 134 2.52 -10.49 -14.54
N GLU A 135 3.22 -9.44 -14.95
CA GLU A 135 4.69 -9.45 -14.92
C GLU A 135 5.20 -9.47 -13.47
N LYS A 136 6.03 -10.47 -13.15
CA LYS A 136 6.81 -10.49 -11.91
C LYS A 136 8.07 -9.64 -12.05
N ILE A 137 8.26 -8.73 -11.09
CA ILE A 137 9.48 -7.94 -10.99
C ILE A 137 10.56 -8.78 -10.30
N PRO A 138 11.76 -8.97 -10.89
CA PRO A 138 12.83 -9.81 -10.35
C PRO A 138 13.61 -9.10 -9.22
N PHE A 139 13.01 -8.10 -8.58
CA PHE A 139 13.61 -7.30 -7.52
C PHE A 139 12.63 -7.06 -6.37
N GLN A 140 13.14 -7.17 -5.15
CA GLN A 140 12.46 -6.71 -3.95
C GLN A 140 13.15 -5.45 -3.44
N PHE A 141 12.40 -4.36 -3.33
CA PHE A 141 12.87 -3.09 -2.79
C PHE A 141 12.77 -3.10 -1.27
N CYS A 142 13.78 -2.58 -0.58
CA CYS A 142 13.88 -2.66 0.87
C CYS A 142 14.47 -1.39 1.49
N TYR A 143 14.21 -1.21 2.78
CA TYR A 143 14.86 -0.22 3.62
C TYR A 143 15.28 -0.81 4.97
N ASP A 144 16.40 -0.31 5.46
CA ASP A 144 16.85 -0.44 6.83
C ASP A 144 16.51 0.85 7.57
N CYS A 145 15.83 0.75 8.72
CA CYS A 145 15.49 1.90 9.55
C CYS A 145 15.61 1.59 11.04
N VAL A 146 15.73 2.64 11.84
CA VAL A 146 15.67 2.57 13.31
C VAL A 146 14.39 3.25 13.77
N ALA A 147 13.55 2.54 14.52
CA ALA A 147 12.33 3.10 15.11
C ALA A 147 12.67 3.97 16.35
N LYS A 148 11.70 4.71 16.90
CA LYS A 148 11.96 5.61 18.04
C LYS A 148 12.32 4.88 19.34
N ASP A 149 11.98 3.59 19.45
CA ASP A 149 12.41 2.71 20.55
C ASP A 149 13.84 2.17 20.36
N GLY A 150 14.58 2.66 19.35
CA GLY A 150 15.94 2.25 19.05
C GLY A 150 16.06 0.92 18.32
N LYS A 151 14.94 0.21 18.04
CA LYS A 151 14.99 -1.08 17.36
C LYS A 151 15.29 -0.93 15.88
N PHE A 152 16.18 -1.79 15.40
CA PHE A 152 16.52 -1.89 13.99
C PHE A 152 15.48 -2.74 13.25
N HIS A 153 15.07 -2.28 12.08
CA HIS A 153 14.16 -2.98 11.20
C HIS A 153 14.67 -3.01 9.76
N LYS A 154 14.46 -4.16 9.11
CA LYS A 154 14.71 -4.38 7.69
C LYS A 154 13.40 -4.77 7.03
N TYR A 155 12.83 -3.88 6.24
CA TYR A 155 11.52 -4.07 5.62
C TYR A 155 11.60 -4.06 4.11
N SER A 156 10.74 -4.86 3.49
CA SER A 156 10.45 -4.76 2.06
C SER A 156 9.33 -3.76 1.79
N ILE A 157 9.44 -3.06 0.68
CA ILE A 157 8.43 -2.13 0.18
C ILE A 157 7.47 -2.94 -0.69
N ASN A 158 6.31 -3.28 -0.15
CA ASN A 158 5.24 -3.97 -0.86
C ASN A 158 4.21 -2.96 -1.42
N ASP A 159 4.71 -1.97 -2.16
CA ASP A 159 3.90 -0.91 -2.77
C ASP A 159 3.85 -1.08 -4.29
N TRP A 160 2.64 -1.18 -4.84
CA TRP A 160 2.42 -1.24 -6.28
C TRP A 160 3.00 -0.03 -7.02
N GLU A 161 2.96 1.17 -6.44
CA GLU A 161 3.53 2.38 -7.08
C GLU A 161 5.04 2.24 -7.27
N LYS A 162 5.73 1.60 -6.32
CA LYS A 162 7.17 1.38 -6.45
C LYS A 162 7.48 0.38 -7.56
N MET A 163 6.69 -0.67 -7.65
CA MET A 163 6.75 -1.66 -8.72
C MET A 163 6.45 -1.03 -10.08
N GLN A 164 5.42 -0.20 -10.17
CA GLN A 164 5.05 0.50 -11.40
C GLN A 164 6.09 1.55 -11.82
N LEU A 165 6.66 2.28 -10.86
CA LEU A 165 7.76 3.20 -11.12
C LEU A 165 8.95 2.46 -11.75
N TYR A 166 9.32 1.31 -11.21
CA TYR A 166 10.36 0.47 -11.79
C TYR A 166 10.05 0.07 -13.23
N ARG A 167 8.83 -0.43 -13.51
CA ARG A 167 8.40 -0.79 -14.87
C ARG A 167 8.50 0.38 -15.83
N ASN A 168 8.06 1.57 -15.40
CA ASN A 168 8.12 2.79 -16.19
C ASN A 168 9.57 3.18 -16.48
N CYS A 169 10.45 3.17 -15.47
CA CYS A 169 11.87 3.50 -15.64
C CYS A 169 12.57 2.51 -16.59
N ARG A 170 12.27 1.21 -16.50
CA ARG A 170 12.82 0.18 -17.38
C ARG A 170 12.32 0.32 -18.81
N SER A 171 11.03 0.60 -19.00
CA SER A 171 10.42 0.75 -20.32
C SER A 171 10.90 2.01 -21.04
N ASN A 172 11.17 3.09 -20.29
CA ASN A 172 11.69 4.35 -20.80
C ASN A 172 13.22 4.42 -20.80
N SER A 173 13.91 3.28 -20.64
CA SER A 173 15.37 3.24 -20.68
C SER A 173 15.86 3.18 -22.12
N GLU A 174 16.86 4.01 -22.45
CA GLU A 174 17.51 4.06 -23.77
C GLU A 174 18.53 2.93 -23.97
N GLN A 175 18.78 2.13 -22.94
CA GLN A 175 19.70 0.98 -23.01
C GLN A 175 19.17 -0.11 -23.95
N VAL A 176 20.06 -0.92 -24.52
CA VAL A 176 19.68 -1.98 -25.48
C VAL A 176 19.38 -3.30 -24.76
N SER A 177 20.29 -3.76 -23.91
CA SER A 177 20.14 -5.04 -23.21
C SER A 177 19.13 -4.96 -22.06
N LEU A 178 18.42 -6.05 -21.79
CA LEU A 178 17.49 -6.10 -20.65
C LEU A 178 18.23 -5.83 -19.33
N GLU A 179 19.42 -6.39 -19.16
CA GLU A 179 20.20 -6.22 -17.93
C GLU A 179 20.56 -4.74 -17.68
N ASP A 180 20.95 -4.01 -18.73
CA ASP A 180 21.31 -2.60 -18.61
C ASP A 180 20.07 -1.72 -18.41
N LYS A 181 18.93 -2.05 -19.06
CA LYS A 181 17.64 -1.41 -18.76
C LYS A 181 17.23 -1.59 -17.31
N GLU A 182 17.43 -2.79 -16.75
CA GLU A 182 17.13 -3.07 -15.34
C GLU A 182 18.06 -2.31 -14.40
N LYS A 183 19.37 -2.25 -14.68
CA LYS A 183 20.33 -1.45 -13.90
C LYS A 183 19.97 0.04 -13.89
N ASP A 184 19.69 0.61 -15.07
CA ASP A 184 19.24 1.99 -15.22
C ASP A 184 17.92 2.24 -14.45
N ALA A 185 16.96 1.32 -14.56
CA ALA A 185 15.70 1.44 -13.83
C ALA A 185 15.90 1.43 -12.31
N LEU A 186 16.76 0.56 -11.77
CA LEU A 186 17.04 0.49 -10.34
C LEU A 186 17.68 1.78 -9.82
N GLU A 187 18.57 2.40 -10.61
CA GLU A 187 19.19 3.67 -10.27
C GLU A 187 18.19 4.83 -10.31
N LYS A 188 17.37 4.91 -11.36
CA LYS A 188 16.28 5.91 -11.44
C LYS A 188 15.28 5.77 -10.29
N VAL A 189 14.94 4.54 -9.91
CA VAL A 189 14.07 4.24 -8.77
C VAL A 189 14.70 4.69 -7.45
N ARG A 190 16.03 4.58 -7.31
CA ARG A 190 16.79 5.05 -6.13
C ARG A 190 16.79 6.58 -6.03
N GLN A 191 16.96 7.30 -7.14
CA GLN A 191 16.98 8.77 -7.18
C GLN A 191 15.64 9.43 -6.84
N LYS A 192 14.54 8.67 -6.92
CA LYS A 192 13.19 9.13 -6.59
C LYS A 192 12.79 8.86 -5.13
N LEU A 193 13.69 8.34 -4.30
CA LEU A 193 13.50 8.10 -2.86
C LEU A 193 14.22 9.16 -2.04
#